data_AF-F5XXL1-F1
#
_entry.id   AF-F5XXL1-F1
#
_cell.length_a   1.000
_cell.length_b   1.000
_cell.length_c   1.000
_cell.angle_alpha   90.00
_cell.angle_beta   90.00
_cell.angle_gamma   90.00
#
_symmetry.space_group_name_H-M   'P 1'
#
loop_
_entity.id
_entity.type
_entity.pdbx_description
1 polymer ?
#
loop_
_entity_poly.entity_id
_entity_poly.type
_entity_poly.pdbx_seq_one_letter_code
_entity_poly.pdbx_strand_id
1 'polypeptide(L)' 'MAGAGALDLHWRMLRWIIVIFLALMLISWFSPMLQKLGLGKLPGDLRFRLFGREWFVPLTTTILLSLLAGGIARLI' A
#
# COMPACT_ATOMS: atom_id res chain seq x y z
N MET A 1 29.78 -28.70 -4.89
CA MET A 1 29.27 -27.44 -5.48
C MET A 1 27.81 -27.15 -5.03
N ALA A 2 27.49 -27.23 -3.73
CA ALA A 2 26.11 -27.07 -3.22
C ALA A 2 25.93 -25.91 -2.21
N GLY A 3 27.00 -25.11 -1.96
CA GLY A 3 27.00 -24.10 -0.90
C GLY A 3 26.65 -22.67 -1.34
N ALA A 4 26.82 -22.32 -2.62
CA ALA A 4 26.55 -20.97 -3.11
C ALA A 4 25.04 -20.68 -3.10
N GLY A 5 24.26 -21.49 -3.84
CA GLY A 5 22.81 -21.33 -4.05
C GLY A 5 21.97 -21.13 -2.78
N ALA A 6 22.38 -21.76 -1.67
CA ALA A 6 21.70 -21.59 -0.40
C ALA A 6 21.83 -20.15 0.12
N LEU A 7 23.03 -19.57 0.12
CA LEU A 7 23.26 -18.23 0.67
C LEU A 7 22.55 -17.14 -0.13
N ASP A 8 22.45 -17.28 -1.46
CA ASP A 8 21.70 -16.33 -2.29
C ASP A 8 20.18 -16.45 -2.15
N LEU A 9 19.63 -17.61 -1.80
CA LEU A 9 18.22 -17.72 -1.39
C LEU A 9 17.97 -16.98 -0.07
N HIS A 10 18.82 -17.18 0.95
CA HIS A 10 18.68 -16.51 2.25
C HIS A 10 18.84 -14.99 2.13
N TRP A 11 19.82 -14.52 1.34
CA TRP A 11 20.02 -13.10 1.08
C TRP A 11 18.83 -12.46 0.36
N ARG A 12 18.24 -13.19 -0.61
CA ARG A 12 17.01 -12.77 -1.27
C ARG A 12 15.86 -12.66 -0.26
N MET A 13 15.67 -13.66 0.61
CA MET A 13 14.61 -13.63 1.63
C MET A 13 14.80 -12.45 2.60
N LEU A 14 16.02 -12.22 3.11
CA LEU A 14 16.30 -11.08 4.00
C LEU A 14 16.02 -9.73 3.36
N ARG A 15 16.44 -9.54 2.11
CA ARG A 15 16.09 -8.33 1.33
C ARG A 15 14.57 -8.14 1.24
N TRP A 16 13.82 -9.19 0.91
CA TRP A 16 12.36 -9.10 0.80
C TRP A 16 11.69 -8.83 2.14
N ILE A 17 12.15 -9.45 3.23
CA ILE A 17 11.64 -9.19 4.57
C ILE A 17 11.84 -7.72 4.95
N ILE A 18 13.03 -7.17 4.68
CA ILE A 18 13.33 -5.76 4.93
C ILE A 18 12.43 -4.85 4.09
N VAL A 19 12.28 -5.12 2.78
CA VAL A 19 11.41 -4.33 1.88
C VAL A 19 9.96 -4.37 2.34
N ILE A 20 9.43 -5.55 2.68
CA ILE A 20 8.04 -5.70 3.14
C ILE A 20 7.86 -4.99 4.48
N PHE A 21 8.80 -5.15 5.42
CA PHE A 21 8.75 -4.46 6.71
C PHE A 21 8.72 -2.94 6.54
N LEU A 22 9.63 -2.38 5.73
CA LEU A 22 9.67 -0.95 5.42
C LEU A 22 8.39 -0.48 4.72
N ALA A 23 7.89 -1.23 3.74
CA ALA A 23 6.65 -0.91 3.04
C ALA A 23 5.46 -0.89 4.02
N LEU A 24 5.34 -1.90 4.88
CA LEU A 24 4.30 -1.98 5.90
C LEU A 24 4.42 -0.87 6.94
N MET A 25 5.64 -0.54 7.38
CA MET A 25 5.90 0.56 8.31
C MET A 25 5.46 1.89 7.69
N LEU A 26 5.84 2.14 6.43
CA LEU A 26 5.47 3.35 5.69
C LEU A 26 3.96 3.44 5.48
N ILE A 27 3.32 2.35 5.04
CA ILE A 27 1.87 2.29 4.87
C ILE A 27 1.16 2.51 6.21
N SER A 28 1.63 1.87 7.28
CA SER A 28 1.03 2.00 8.62
C SER A 28 1.14 3.41 9.17
N TRP A 29 2.26 4.11 8.91
CA TRP A 29 2.41 5.51 9.29
C TRP A 29 1.55 6.43 8.42
N PHE A 30 1.48 6.18 7.10
CA PHE A 30 0.74 7.04 6.19
C PHE A 30 -0.78 6.87 6.30
N SER A 31 -1.26 5.66 6.64
CA SER A 31 -2.68 5.33 6.77
C SER A 31 -3.48 6.28 7.68
N PRO A 32 -3.06 6.60 8.93
CA PRO A 32 -3.79 7.54 9.78
C PRO A 32 -3.79 8.97 9.22
N MET A 33 -2.76 9.37 8.47
CA MET A 33 -2.75 10.69 7.82
C MET A 33 -3.81 10.75 6.71
N LEU A 34 -3.91 9.71 5.89
CA LEU A 34 -4.93 9.59 4.85
C LEU A 34 -6.35 9.59 5.46
N GLN A 35 -6.55 8.84 6.53
CA GLN A 35 -7.86 8.81 7.22
C GLN A 35 -8.23 10.17 7.83
N LYS A 36 -7.27 10.92 8.38
CA LYS A 36 -7.48 12.29 8.89
C LYS A 36 -7.87 13.28 7.80
N LEU A 37 -7.38 13.09 6.58
CA LEU A 37 -7.76 13.86 5.40
C LEU A 37 -9.16 13.47 4.84
N GLY A 38 -9.83 12.49 5.45
CA GLY A 38 -11.13 12.00 4.99
C GLY A 38 -11.05 10.99 3.84
N LEU A 39 -9.84 10.60 3.42
CA LEU A 39 -9.62 9.58 2.40
C LEU A 39 -10.06 8.22 2.93
N GLY A 40 -10.99 7.58 2.22
CA GLY A 40 -11.69 6.36 2.64
C GLY A 40 -13.10 6.57 3.19
N LYS A 41 -13.55 7.82 3.29
CA LYS A 41 -14.95 8.20 3.57
C LYS A 41 -15.53 9.09 2.47
N LEU A 42 -14.86 9.15 1.32
CA LEU A 42 -15.28 10.00 0.21
C LEU A 42 -16.54 9.43 -0.46
N PRO A 43 -17.42 10.29 -0.99
CA PRO A 43 -18.50 9.84 -1.86
C PRO A 43 -17.90 9.09 -3.06
N GLY A 44 -18.30 7.83 -3.24
CA GLY A 44 -17.78 6.94 -4.28
C GLY A 44 -16.75 5.90 -3.80
N ASP A 45 -16.22 6.02 -2.58
CA ASP A 45 -15.56 4.88 -1.95
C ASP A 45 -16.64 3.83 -1.58
N LEU A 46 -16.54 2.64 -2.16
CA LEU A 46 -17.59 1.63 -2.02
C LEU A 46 -17.42 0.84 -0.73
N ARG A 47 -18.44 0.89 0.14
CA ARG A 47 -18.58 0.05 1.33
C ARG A 47 -19.79 -0.84 1.14
N PHE A 48 -19.57 -2.14 1.02
CA PHE A 48 -20.65 -3.09 0.81
C PHE A 48 -20.40 -4.35 1.63
N ARG A 49 -21.48 -5.02 2.04
CA ARG A 49 -21.40 -6.24 2.86
C ARG A 49 -21.60 -7.46 1.96
N LEU A 50 -20.58 -8.31 1.84
CA LEU A 50 -20.66 -9.62 1.16
C LEU A 50 -20.30 -10.72 2.14
N PHE A 51 -21.04 -11.83 2.12
CA PHE A 51 -20.81 -12.99 2.99
C PHE A 51 -20.74 -12.62 4.48
N GLY A 52 -21.54 -11.64 4.90
CA GLY A 52 -21.55 -11.14 6.28
C GLY A 52 -20.36 -10.25 6.66
N ARG A 53 -19.33 -10.10 5.80
CA ARG A 53 -18.15 -9.25 6.01
C ARG A 53 -18.31 -7.91 5.29
N GLU A 54 -17.88 -6.83 5.94
CA GLU A 54 -17.78 -5.52 5.29
C GLU A 54 -16.55 -5.49 4.37
N TRP A 55 -16.79 -5.18 3.10
CA TRP A 55 -15.78 -4.93 2.08
C TRP A 55 -15.71 -3.45 1.80
N PHE A 56 -14.49 -2.96 1.66
CA PHE A 56 -14.19 -1.56 1.39
C PHE A 56 -13.30 -1.46 0.16
N VAL A 57 -13.74 -0.70 -0.85
CA VAL A 57 -13.01 -0.47 -2.11
C VAL A 57 -12.78 1.04 -2.29
N PRO A 58 -11.54 1.53 -2.13
CA PRO A 58 -11.21 2.96 -2.16
C PRO A 58 -11.10 3.50 -3.59
N LEU A 59 -12.18 3.46 -4.39
CA LEU A 59 -12.15 3.90 -5.79
C LEU A 59 -11.81 5.39 -5.92
N THR A 60 -12.61 6.25 -5.31
CA THR A 60 -12.42 7.71 -5.37
C THR A 60 -11.07 8.08 -4.76
N THR A 61 -10.75 7.50 -3.60
CA THR A 61 -9.47 7.75 -2.93
C THR A 61 -8.27 7.39 -3.80
N THR A 62 -8.29 6.23 -4.49
CA THR A 62 -7.18 5.80 -5.36
C THR A 62 -7.02 6.73 -6.56
N ILE A 63 -8.13 7.14 -7.18
CA ILE A 63 -8.14 8.08 -8.31
C ILE A 63 -7.54 9.43 -7.85
N LEU A 64 -8.02 9.98 -6.73
CA LEU A 64 -7.55 11.27 -6.21
C LEU A 64 -6.05 11.24 -5.91
N LEU A 65 -5.58 10.18 -5.26
CA LEU A 65 -4.16 10.00 -4.96
C LEU A 65 -3.31 9.85 -6.22
N SER A 66 -3.80 9.14 -7.23
CA SER A 66 -3.09 8.97 -8.51
C SER A 66 -3.00 10.28 -9.28
N LEU A 67 -4.08 11.08 -9.29
CA LEU A 67 -4.09 12.42 -9.90
C LEU A 67 -3.13 13.36 -9.19
N LEU A 68 -3.13 13.35 -7.85
CA LEU A 68 -2.22 14.16 -7.05
C LEU A 68 -0.76 13.75 -7.28
N ALA A 69 -0.46 12.44 -7.27
CA ALA A 69 0.87 11.93 -7.55
C ALA A 69 1.33 12.29 -8.97
N GLY A 70 0.48 12.12 -9.98
CA GLY A 70 0.78 12.54 -11.36
C GLY A 70 0.96 14.04 -11.51
N GLY A 71 0.18 14.84 -10.78
CA GLY A 71 0.32 16.29 -10.73
C GLY A 71 1.66 16.72 -10.14
N ILE A 72 2.07 16.14 -9.02
CA ILE A 72 3.38 16.38 -8.40
C ILE A 72 4.51 15.94 -9.34
N ALA A 73 4.40 14.76 -9.95
CA ALA A 73 5.40 14.22 -10.87
C ALA A 73 5.61 15.09 -12.12
N ARG A 74 4.62 15.93 -12.48
CA ARG A 74 4.75 16.90 -13.57
C ARG A 74 5.45 18.20 -13.14
N LEU A 75 5.38 18.54 -11.86
CA LEU A 75 5.94 19.78 -11.31
C LEU A 75 7.41 19.64 -10.89
N ILE A 76 7.87 18.41 -10.66
CA ILE A 76 9.27 18.04 -10.41
C ILE A 76 9.92 17.71 -11.76
#